data_AF-A0A3N5RQW0-F1
#
_entry.id   AF-A0A3N5RQW0-F1
#
_cell.length_a   1.000
_cell.length_b   1.000
_cell.length_c   1.000
_cell.angle_alpha   90.00
_cell.angle_beta   90.00
_cell.angle_gamma   90.00
#
_symmetry.space_group_name_H-M   'P 1'
#
loop_
_entity.id
_entity.type
_entity.pdbx_description
1 polymer ?
#
loop_
_entity_poly.entity_id
_entity_poly.type
_entity_poly.pdbx_seq_one_letter_code
_entity_poly.pdbx_strand_id
1 'polypeptide(L)'
;MVGLAWALEIPPEILMLSFDSNYSASQAALHEFDAVIKKERKRFGSECLDLVFREWFLSELLLGKIQAPGFLDAWNDPAKYDIKQAWLMTEWAGAVKPTVDITKQVNGYKLMAGECWVTNDKAARELTGTKYTKNIRRLIKENTLKMEALRPILDAQKQYGEEKVKKAMEAQALLMEVKNVADATRGN
;
A
#
# COMPACT_ATOMS: atom_id res chain seq x y z
N MET A 1 9.99 33.38 10.17
CA MET A 1 9.88 32.00 9.64
C MET A 1 9.20 31.04 10.61
N VAL A 2 9.63 30.93 11.88
CA VAL A 2 8.95 30.06 12.87
C VAL A 2 7.47 30.41 13.07
N GLY A 3 7.11 31.70 13.07
CA GLY A 3 5.71 32.12 13.17
C GLY A 3 4.82 31.66 11.99
N LEU A 4 5.38 31.54 10.78
CA LEU A 4 4.65 31.00 9.62
C LEU A 4 4.44 29.49 9.76
N ALA A 5 5.45 28.77 10.26
CA ALA A 5 5.39 27.34 10.52
C ALA A 5 4.25 27.00 11.49
N TRP A 6 4.13 27.77 12.57
CA TRP A 6 3.03 27.63 13.54
C TRP A 6 1.66 27.93 12.95
N ALA A 7 1.54 29.01 12.16
CA ALA A 7 0.27 29.39 11.54
C ALA A 7 -0.25 28.33 10.55
N LEU A 8 0.63 27.54 9.96
CA LEU A 8 0.30 26.49 9.00
C LEU A 8 0.23 25.08 9.60
N GLU A 9 0.48 24.93 10.91
CA GLU A 9 0.63 23.63 11.57
C GLU A 9 1.73 22.73 10.92
N ILE A 10 2.78 23.35 10.37
CA ILE A 10 3.91 22.66 9.74
C ILE A 10 5.14 22.80 10.64
N PRO A 11 5.84 21.71 11.03
CA PRO A 11 7.11 21.83 11.75
C PRO A 11 8.15 22.65 10.95
N PRO A 12 8.96 23.50 11.62
CA PRO A 12 9.87 24.42 10.95
C PRO A 12 10.93 23.71 10.10
N GLU A 13 11.42 22.55 10.56
CA GLU A 13 12.39 21.72 9.83
C GLU A 13 11.82 21.23 8.49
N ILE A 14 10.53 20.82 8.48
CA ILE A 14 9.83 20.34 7.29
C ILE A 14 9.53 21.50 6.33
N LEU A 15 9.07 22.64 6.87
CA LEU A 15 8.80 23.84 6.07
C LEU A 15 10.04 24.33 5.32
N MET A 16 11.22 24.24 5.96
CA MET A 16 12.49 24.64 5.39
C MET A 16 13.19 23.56 4.58
N LEU A 17 12.73 22.30 4.67
CA LEU A 17 13.41 21.13 4.15
C LEU A 17 14.86 21.01 4.64
N SER A 18 15.15 21.46 5.87
CA SER A 18 16.47 21.38 6.50
C SER A 18 16.41 20.42 7.68
N PHE A 19 17.12 19.29 7.56
CA PHE A 19 17.13 18.21 8.55
C PHE A 19 18.50 18.14 9.24
N ASP A 20 18.91 19.23 9.89
CA ASP A 20 20.19 19.33 10.60
C ASP A 20 20.14 18.74 12.02
N SER A 21 18.95 18.34 12.49
CA SER A 21 18.75 17.69 13.79
C SER A 21 19.11 16.21 13.75
N ASN A 22 19.23 15.57 14.92
CA ASN A 22 19.49 14.14 14.97
C ASN A 22 18.32 13.34 14.33
N TYR A 23 18.62 12.13 13.85
CA TYR A 23 17.64 11.29 13.14
C TYR A 23 16.32 11.13 13.92
N SER A 24 16.39 10.93 15.23
CA SER A 24 15.21 10.75 16.09
C SER A 24 14.34 12.01 16.18
N ALA A 25 14.93 13.19 16.28
CA ALA A 25 14.22 14.46 16.31
C ALA A 25 13.53 14.73 14.96
N SER A 26 14.24 14.50 13.85
CA SER A 26 13.66 14.61 12.50
C SER A 26 12.51 13.62 12.28
N GLN A 27 12.62 12.38 12.79
CA GLN A 27 11.51 11.42 12.73
C GLN A 27 10.31 11.86 13.56
N ALA A 28 10.53 12.37 14.78
CA ALA A 28 9.46 12.89 15.62
C ALA A 28 8.71 14.04 14.93
N ALA A 29 9.43 15.00 14.36
CA ALA A 29 8.82 16.09 13.58
C ALA A 29 7.99 15.57 12.39
N LEU A 30 8.50 14.57 11.67
CA LEU A 30 7.77 13.92 10.58
C LEU A 30 6.51 13.18 11.05
N HIS A 31 6.52 12.59 12.24
CA HIS A 31 5.37 11.90 12.82
C HIS A 31 4.29 12.87 13.28
N GLU A 32 4.67 13.98 13.92
CA GLU A 32 3.74 15.04 14.30
C GLU A 32 3.06 15.66 13.06
N PHE A 33 3.83 15.93 12.01
CA PHE A 33 3.26 16.46 10.78
C PHE A 33 2.35 15.44 10.06
N ASP A 34 2.69 14.15 10.09
CA ASP A 34 1.82 13.10 9.54
C ASP A 34 0.48 13.03 10.27
N ALA A 35 0.43 13.32 11.58
CA ALA A 35 -0.82 13.40 12.33
C ALA A 35 -1.71 14.56 11.82
N VAL A 36 -1.15 15.73 11.57
CA VAL A 36 -1.85 16.89 10.97
C VAL A 36 -2.39 16.53 9.58
N ILE A 37 -1.54 15.96 8.70
CA ILE A 37 -1.96 15.54 7.36
C ILE A 37 -3.08 14.49 7.42
N LYS A 38 -3.02 13.52 8.34
CA LYS A 38 -4.09 12.52 8.52
C LYS A 38 -5.40 13.16 8.93
N LYS A 39 -5.38 14.13 9.83
CA LYS A 39 -6.56 14.90 10.25
C LYS A 39 -7.19 15.63 9.06
N GLU A 40 -6.40 16.40 8.31
CA GLU A 40 -6.91 17.15 7.16
C GLU A 40 -7.41 16.23 6.04
N ARG A 41 -6.73 15.11 5.77
CA ARG A 41 -7.22 14.09 4.83
C ARG A 41 -8.55 13.49 5.25
N LYS A 42 -8.70 13.17 6.55
CA LYS A 42 -9.96 12.62 7.09
C LYS A 42 -11.08 13.64 6.94
N ARG A 43 -10.82 14.91 7.27
CA ARG A 43 -11.76 16.02 7.10
C ARG A 43 -12.20 16.16 5.65
N PHE A 44 -11.25 16.25 4.71
CA PHE A 44 -11.55 16.32 3.29
C PHE A 44 -12.34 15.11 2.79
N GLY A 45 -12.00 13.91 3.27
CA GLY A 45 -12.75 12.69 3.00
C GLY A 45 -14.21 12.81 3.42
N SER A 46 -14.47 13.27 4.65
CA SER A 46 -15.83 13.42 5.18
C SER A 46 -16.63 14.55 4.54
N GLU A 47 -15.99 15.67 4.20
CA GLU A 47 -16.68 16.85 3.67
C GLU A 47 -16.92 16.76 2.16
N CYS A 48 -16.04 16.05 1.43
CA CYS A 48 -16.09 16.05 -0.04
C CYS A 48 -16.36 14.65 -0.59
N LEU A 49 -15.52 13.68 -0.26
CA LEU A 49 -15.55 12.35 -0.89
C LEU A 49 -16.76 11.51 -0.44
N ASP A 50 -17.09 11.55 0.86
CA ASP A 50 -18.25 10.84 1.40
C ASP A 50 -19.56 11.34 0.76
N LEU A 51 -19.69 12.65 0.51
CA LEU A 51 -20.88 13.20 -0.16
C LEU A 51 -21.00 12.68 -1.60
N VAL A 52 -19.91 12.74 -2.36
CA VAL A 52 -19.88 12.23 -3.74
C VAL A 52 -20.20 10.74 -3.78
N PHE A 53 -19.63 9.96 -2.85
CA PHE A 53 -19.90 8.52 -2.77
C PHE A 53 -21.37 8.23 -2.47
N ARG A 54 -21.99 8.97 -1.54
CA ARG A 54 -23.40 8.78 -1.16
C ARG A 54 -24.34 9.01 -2.33
N GLU A 55 -24.14 10.10 -3.07
CA GLU A 55 -24.96 10.43 -4.26
C GLU A 55 -24.77 9.39 -5.37
N TRP A 56 -23.51 9.01 -5.62
CA TRP A 56 -23.21 7.95 -6.58
C TRP A 56 -23.86 6.61 -6.17
N PHE A 57 -23.73 6.20 -4.91
CA PHE A 57 -24.29 4.94 -4.43
C PHE A 57 -25.82 4.92 -4.52
N LEU A 58 -26.48 6.02 -4.12
CA LEU A 58 -27.92 6.15 -4.20
C LEU A 58 -28.41 6.09 -5.65
N SER A 59 -27.76 6.82 -6.56
CA SER A 59 -28.15 6.82 -7.99
C SER A 59 -28.00 5.45 -8.64
N GLU A 60 -26.89 4.75 -8.41
CA GLU A 60 -26.67 3.40 -8.96
C GLU A 60 -27.63 2.36 -8.37
N LEU A 61 -28.03 2.54 -7.10
CA LEU A 61 -29.03 1.72 -6.45
C LEU A 61 -30.43 1.94 -7.03
N LEU A 62 -30.84 3.20 -7.25
CA LEU A 62 -32.14 3.53 -7.86
C LEU A 62 -32.23 3.08 -9.32
N LEU A 63 -31.10 3.06 -10.04
CA LEU A 63 -30.99 2.48 -11.37
C LEU A 63 -31.01 0.93 -11.37
N GLY A 64 -30.98 0.30 -10.20
CA GLY A 64 -31.02 -1.16 -10.05
C GLY A 64 -29.71 -1.88 -10.39
N LYS A 65 -28.59 -1.16 -10.52
CA LYS A 65 -27.26 -1.75 -10.79
C LYS A 65 -26.62 -2.35 -9.54
N ILE A 66 -26.90 -1.75 -8.38
CA ILE A 66 -26.46 -2.22 -7.07
C ILE A 66 -27.67 -2.73 -6.31
N GLN A 67 -27.58 -3.95 -5.78
CA GLN A 67 -28.60 -4.52 -4.91
C GLN A 67 -28.18 -4.29 -3.45
N ALA A 68 -28.84 -3.37 -2.76
CA ALA A 68 -28.65 -3.15 -1.32
C ALA A 68 -29.99 -3.34 -0.57
N PRO A 69 -30.31 -4.57 -0.13
CA PRO A 69 -31.57 -4.85 0.54
C PRO A 69 -31.70 -4.05 1.84
N GLY A 70 -32.90 -3.50 2.09
CA GLY A 70 -33.22 -2.72 3.29
C GLY A 70 -32.64 -1.29 3.32
N PHE A 71 -31.85 -0.89 2.32
CA PHE A 71 -31.27 0.46 2.29
C PHE A 71 -32.31 1.56 2.05
N LEU A 72 -33.21 1.37 1.09
CA LEU A 72 -34.27 2.36 0.78
C LEU A 72 -35.22 2.55 1.97
N ASP A 73 -35.59 1.46 2.64
CA ASP A 73 -36.42 1.52 3.85
C ASP A 73 -35.72 2.25 4.99
N ALA A 74 -34.40 2.18 5.06
CA ALA A 74 -33.57 2.84 6.06
C ALA A 74 -33.16 4.29 5.67
N TRP A 75 -33.42 4.73 4.44
CA TRP A 75 -32.90 5.99 3.92
C TRP A 75 -33.40 7.22 4.70
N ASN A 76 -34.70 7.19 5.06
CA ASN A 76 -35.42 8.25 5.77
C ASN A 76 -35.84 7.86 7.19
N ASP A 77 -35.50 6.65 7.66
CA ASP A 77 -35.88 6.14 8.98
C ASP A 77 -34.72 6.30 9.98
N PRO A 78 -34.80 7.23 10.95
CA PRO A 78 -33.76 7.42 11.97
C PRO A 78 -33.51 6.17 12.81
N ALA A 79 -34.52 5.31 13.02
CA ALA A 79 -34.39 4.10 13.81
C ALA A 79 -33.54 3.03 13.10
N LYS A 80 -33.33 3.17 11.78
CA LYS A 80 -32.52 2.26 10.95
C LYS A 80 -31.22 2.88 10.48
N TYR A 81 -30.74 3.90 11.19
CA TYR A 81 -29.50 4.60 10.88
C TYR A 81 -28.30 3.65 10.72
N ASP A 82 -28.22 2.62 11.56
CA ASP A 82 -27.12 1.64 11.51
C ASP A 82 -27.05 0.87 10.19
N ILE A 83 -28.22 0.52 9.62
CA ILE A 83 -28.30 -0.17 8.32
C ILE A 83 -27.80 0.77 7.23
N LYS A 84 -28.30 2.02 7.21
CA LYS A 84 -27.87 3.05 6.27
C LYS A 84 -26.37 3.28 6.35
N GLN A 85 -25.83 3.42 7.56
CA GLN A 85 -24.40 3.67 7.74
C GLN A 85 -23.53 2.47 7.40
N ALA A 86 -23.96 1.24 7.64
CA ALA A 86 -23.21 0.06 7.23
C ALA A 86 -22.95 0.04 5.72
N TRP A 87 -23.93 0.47 4.91
CA TRP A 87 -23.78 0.60 3.46
C TRP A 87 -22.90 1.79 3.03
N LEU A 88 -23.00 2.90 3.77
CA LEU A 88 -22.28 4.14 3.47
C LEU A 88 -20.92 4.25 4.15
N MET A 89 -20.49 3.24 4.90
CA MET A 89 -19.23 3.25 5.62
C MET A 89 -18.07 3.12 4.62
N THR A 90 -17.38 4.22 4.38
CA THR A 90 -16.26 4.31 3.46
C THR A 90 -14.98 4.75 4.15
N GLU A 91 -13.85 4.23 3.67
CA GLU A 91 -12.52 4.68 4.07
C GLU A 91 -11.70 5.09 2.84
N TRP A 92 -11.16 6.30 2.90
CA TRP A 92 -10.34 6.89 1.85
C TRP A 92 -8.86 6.67 2.13
N ALA A 93 -8.23 5.81 1.33
CA ALA A 93 -6.78 5.63 1.41
C ALA A 93 -6.10 6.58 0.42
N GLY A 94 -5.13 7.35 0.92
CA GLY A 94 -4.25 8.16 0.09
C GLY A 94 -2.99 7.41 -0.34
N ALA A 95 -2.04 8.14 -0.93
CA ALA A 95 -0.71 7.62 -1.20
C ALA A 95 -0.01 7.19 0.10
N VAL A 96 0.70 6.07 0.02
CA VAL A 96 1.50 5.56 1.14
C VAL A 96 2.82 6.31 1.20
N LYS A 97 3.21 6.73 2.41
CA LYS A 97 4.50 7.36 2.67
C LYS A 97 5.63 6.35 2.41
N PRO A 98 6.58 6.65 1.50
CA PRO A 98 7.75 5.80 1.33
C PRO A 98 8.56 5.79 2.63
N THR A 99 8.90 4.60 3.09
CA THR A 99 9.68 4.40 4.33
C THR A 99 11.11 4.01 3.96
N VAL A 100 12.09 4.63 4.62
CA VAL A 100 13.51 4.38 4.36
C VAL A 100 13.90 2.94 4.71
N ASP A 101 13.37 2.41 5.81
CA ASP A 101 13.61 1.03 6.25
C ASP A 101 12.31 0.21 6.23
N ILE A 102 11.96 -0.29 5.05
CA ILE A 102 10.75 -1.10 4.86
C ILE A 102 10.79 -2.42 5.63
N THR A 103 12.00 -2.96 5.87
CA THR A 103 12.16 -4.28 6.51
C THR A 103 11.76 -4.25 7.97
N LYS A 104 12.19 -3.23 8.72
CA LYS A 104 11.78 -3.02 10.12
C LYS A 104 10.28 -2.80 10.24
N GLN A 105 9.72 -2.00 9.35
CA GLN A 105 8.28 -1.70 9.35
C GLN A 105 7.46 -2.97 9.10
N VAL A 106 7.80 -3.76 8.08
CA VAL A 106 7.13 -5.02 7.74
C VAL A 106 7.23 -6.02 8.91
N ASN A 107 8.38 -6.12 9.58
CA ASN A 107 8.52 -6.98 10.75
C ASN A 107 7.63 -6.54 11.91
N GLY A 108 7.53 -5.22 12.17
CA GLY A 108 6.59 -4.67 13.14
C GLY A 108 5.14 -5.06 12.84
N TYR A 109 4.68 -4.85 11.59
CA TYR A 109 3.32 -5.23 11.19
C TYR A 109 3.05 -6.74 11.27
N LYS A 110 4.05 -7.58 10.96
CA LYS A 110 3.92 -9.04 11.11
C LYS A 110 3.68 -9.44 12.57
N LEU A 111 4.41 -8.84 13.51
CA LEU A 111 4.22 -9.08 14.94
C LEU A 111 2.83 -8.61 15.39
N MET A 112 2.42 -7.40 14.99
CA MET A 112 1.09 -6.87 15.31
C MET A 112 -0.05 -7.72 14.75
N ALA A 113 0.11 -8.25 13.52
CA ALA A 113 -0.87 -9.14 12.93
C ALA A 113 -0.91 -10.51 13.64
N GLY A 114 0.25 -11.02 14.08
CA GLY A 114 0.35 -12.23 14.90
C GLY A 114 -0.41 -12.10 16.22
N GLU A 115 -0.29 -10.94 16.88
CA GLU A 115 -1.02 -10.60 18.12
C GLU A 115 -2.46 -10.10 17.88
N CYS A 116 -2.94 -10.14 16.64
CA CYS A 116 -4.29 -9.68 16.25
C CYS A 116 -4.59 -8.20 16.54
N TRP A 117 -3.57 -7.34 16.68
CA TRP A 117 -3.75 -5.89 16.82
C TRP A 117 -4.11 -5.21 15.49
N VAL A 118 -3.73 -5.82 14.37
CA VAL A 118 -3.96 -5.29 13.02
C VAL A 118 -4.39 -6.42 12.08
N THR A 119 -5.32 -6.14 11.18
CA THR A 119 -5.70 -7.08 10.11
C THR A 119 -4.75 -6.99 8.93
N ASN A 120 -4.54 -8.10 8.22
CA ASN A 120 -3.69 -8.11 7.02
C ASN A 120 -4.18 -7.15 5.93
N ASP A 121 -5.50 -6.94 5.81
CA ASP A 121 -6.06 -5.96 4.87
C ASP A 121 -5.66 -4.53 5.26
N LYS A 122 -5.71 -4.18 6.54
CA LYS A 122 -5.26 -2.86 7.03
C LYS A 122 -3.75 -2.67 6.84
N ALA A 123 -2.94 -3.67 7.20
CA ALA A 123 -1.50 -3.62 7.01
C ALA A 123 -1.10 -3.45 5.53
N ALA A 124 -1.75 -4.18 4.60
CA ALA A 124 -1.50 -4.02 3.17
C ALA A 124 -1.91 -2.64 2.64
N ARG A 125 -3.02 -2.09 3.16
CA ARG A 125 -3.48 -0.73 2.83
C ARG A 125 -2.45 0.31 3.29
N GLU A 126 -1.92 0.19 4.49
CA GLU A 126 -0.98 1.16 5.09
C GLU A 126 0.44 1.04 4.51
N LEU A 127 0.91 -0.17 4.18
CA LEU A 127 2.27 -0.40 3.66
C LEU A 127 2.40 -0.22 2.15
N THR A 128 1.40 -0.65 1.38
CA THR A 128 1.49 -0.69 -0.09
C THR A 128 0.31 -0.01 -0.79
N GLY A 129 -0.74 0.39 -0.06
CA GLY A 129 -1.94 1.00 -0.63
C GLY A 129 -2.86 0.00 -1.35
N THR A 130 -2.51 -1.29 -1.34
CA THR A 130 -3.21 -2.35 -2.08
C THR A 130 -4.09 -3.17 -1.15
N LYS A 131 -5.07 -3.88 -1.73
CA LYS A 131 -5.98 -4.75 -0.98
C LYS A 131 -5.36 -6.14 -0.81
N TYR A 132 -5.28 -6.66 0.41
CA TYR A 132 -4.61 -7.93 0.69
C TYR A 132 -5.26 -9.11 -0.06
N THR A 133 -6.59 -9.15 -0.10
CA THR A 133 -7.32 -10.17 -0.88
C THR A 133 -7.02 -10.13 -2.38
N LYS A 134 -6.81 -8.95 -2.96
CA LYS A 134 -6.39 -8.82 -4.37
C LYS A 134 -4.96 -9.30 -4.56
N ASN A 135 -4.07 -8.99 -3.61
CA ASN A 135 -2.68 -9.44 -3.63
C ASN A 135 -2.62 -10.97 -3.61
N ILE A 136 -3.30 -11.64 -2.69
CA ILE A 136 -3.35 -13.12 -2.63
C ILE A 136 -3.78 -13.72 -3.97
N ARG A 137 -4.88 -13.23 -4.55
CA ARG A 137 -5.39 -13.76 -5.83
C ARG A 137 -4.38 -13.62 -6.97
N ARG A 138 -3.65 -12.51 -7.02
CA ARG A 138 -2.57 -12.30 -8.00
C ARG A 138 -1.38 -13.21 -7.71
N LEU A 139 -1.00 -13.32 -6.45
CA LEU A 139 0.15 -14.10 -5.98
C LEU A 139 -0.03 -15.59 -6.26
N ILE A 140 -1.26 -16.12 -6.19
CA ILE A 140 -1.56 -17.49 -6.64
C ILE A 140 -1.16 -17.69 -8.11
N LYS A 141 -1.59 -16.78 -9.00
CA LYS A 141 -1.26 -16.86 -10.44
C LYS A 141 0.24 -16.64 -10.69
N GLU A 142 0.84 -15.70 -9.99
CA GLU A 142 2.29 -15.46 -10.09
C GLU A 142 3.08 -16.68 -9.65
N ASN A 143 2.66 -17.36 -8.58
CA ASN A 143 3.32 -18.58 -8.11
C ASN A 143 3.13 -19.74 -9.08
N THR A 144 1.96 -19.92 -9.69
CA THR A 144 1.78 -20.96 -10.72
C THR A 144 2.67 -20.70 -11.94
N LEU A 145 2.75 -19.44 -12.39
CA LEU A 145 3.62 -19.05 -13.49
C LEU A 145 5.10 -19.22 -13.13
N LYS A 146 5.51 -18.88 -11.91
CA LYS A 146 6.88 -19.13 -11.42
C LYS A 146 7.19 -20.62 -11.40
N MET A 147 6.27 -21.45 -10.94
CA MET A 147 6.44 -22.91 -10.96
C MET A 147 6.61 -23.44 -12.39
N GLU A 148 5.80 -22.96 -13.34
CA GLU A 148 5.93 -23.31 -14.76
C GLU A 148 7.26 -22.84 -15.36
N ALA A 149 7.67 -21.60 -15.07
CA ALA A 149 8.96 -21.06 -15.51
C ALA A 149 10.15 -21.83 -14.90
N LEU A 150 9.99 -22.39 -13.70
CA LEU A 150 11.01 -23.20 -13.03
C LEU A 150 11.05 -24.65 -13.53
N ARG A 151 10.01 -25.17 -14.19
CA ARG A 151 9.98 -26.56 -14.74
C ARG A 151 11.21 -26.90 -15.59
N PRO A 152 11.59 -26.12 -16.63
CA PRO A 152 12.74 -26.47 -17.46
C PRO A 152 14.05 -26.52 -16.67
N ILE A 153 14.21 -25.67 -15.65
CA ILE A 153 15.38 -25.70 -14.76
C ILE A 153 15.37 -26.98 -13.92
N LEU A 154 14.21 -27.36 -13.37
CA LEU A 154 14.05 -28.57 -12.59
C LEU A 154 14.32 -29.83 -13.44
N ASP A 155 13.85 -29.84 -14.69
CA ASP A 155 14.09 -30.94 -15.63
C ASP A 155 15.57 -31.03 -16.03
N ALA A 156 16.23 -29.88 -16.22
CA ALA A 156 17.68 -29.84 -16.42
C ALA A 156 18.45 -30.34 -15.19
N GLN A 157 18.01 -30.01 -13.97
CA GLN A 157 18.63 -30.53 -12.73
C GLN A 157 18.53 -32.06 -12.63
N LYS A 158 17.40 -32.65 -13.05
CA LYS A 158 17.22 -34.11 -13.10
C LYS A 158 18.13 -34.77 -14.14
N GLN A 159 18.37 -34.12 -15.28
CA GLN A 159 19.16 -34.69 -16.38
C GLN A 159 20.67 -34.54 -16.17
N TYR A 160 21.13 -33.39 -15.65
CA TYR A 160 22.56 -33.04 -15.60
C TYR A 160 23.14 -32.99 -14.18
N GLY A 161 22.31 -33.12 -13.15
CA GLY A 161 22.68 -32.99 -11.73
C GLY A 161 22.68 -31.53 -11.24
N GLU A 162 22.25 -31.32 -9.98
CA GLU A 162 22.03 -29.99 -9.39
C GLU A 162 23.25 -29.07 -9.44
N GLU A 163 24.45 -29.60 -9.15
CA GLU A 163 25.69 -28.82 -9.10
C GLU A 163 26.08 -28.24 -10.47
N LYS A 164 25.89 -29.00 -11.55
CA LYS A 164 26.26 -28.54 -12.90
C LYS A 164 25.30 -27.45 -13.39
N VAL A 165 24.02 -27.59 -13.08
CA VAL A 165 23.00 -26.58 -13.45
C VAL A 165 23.19 -25.29 -12.66
N LYS A 166 23.54 -25.36 -11.36
CA LYS A 166 23.89 -24.16 -10.57
C LYS A 166 25.08 -23.41 -11.15
N LYS A 167 26.19 -24.10 -11.43
CA LYS A 167 27.38 -23.48 -12.04
C LYS A 167 27.10 -22.87 -13.42
N ALA A 168 26.26 -23.52 -14.23
CA ALA A 168 25.85 -22.99 -15.53
C ALA A 168 24.98 -21.73 -15.40
N MET A 169 24.08 -21.69 -14.43
CA MET A 169 23.21 -20.53 -14.17
C MET A 169 23.99 -19.35 -13.59
N GLU A 170 24.96 -19.60 -12.71
CA GLU A 170 25.89 -18.59 -12.19
C GLU A 170 26.76 -17.99 -13.31
N ALA A 171 27.30 -18.83 -14.19
CA ALA A 171 28.05 -18.37 -15.37
C ALA A 171 27.18 -17.52 -16.32
N GLN A 172 25.89 -17.86 -16.48
CA GLN A 172 24.94 -17.10 -17.28
C GLN A 172 24.60 -15.73 -16.67
N ALA A 173 24.45 -15.66 -15.34
CA ALA A 173 24.24 -14.39 -14.63
C ALA A 173 25.44 -13.45 -14.81
N LEU A 174 26.66 -13.99 -14.65
CA LEU A 174 27.92 -13.27 -14.88
C LEU A 174 28.03 -12.76 -16.33
N LEU A 175 27.64 -13.57 -17.32
CA LEU A 175 27.63 -13.16 -18.73
C LEU A 175 26.61 -12.05 -19.03
N MET A 176 25.46 -12.03 -18.37
CA MET A 176 24.46 -10.96 -18.49
C MET A 176 24.95 -9.66 -17.86
N GLU A 177 25.63 -9.72 -16.72
CA GLU A 177 26.27 -8.55 -16.10
C GLU A 177 27.36 -7.96 -17.01
N VAL A 178 28.22 -8.80 -17.61
CA VAL A 178 29.27 -8.35 -18.55
C VAL A 178 28.68 -7.71 -19.80
N LYS A 179 27.57 -8.23 -20.35
CA LYS A 179 26.87 -7.60 -21.49
C LYS A 179 26.27 -6.25 -21.12
N ASN A 180 25.62 -6.13 -19.97
CA ASN A 180 25.06 -4.87 -19.51
C ASN A 180 26.15 -3.78 -19.32
N VAL A 181 27.32 -4.17 -18.83
CA VAL A 181 28.49 -3.26 -18.72
C VAL A 181 29.03 -2.88 -20.10
N ALA A 182 29.15 -3.84 -21.03
CA ALA A 182 29.63 -3.57 -22.38
C ALA A 182 28.68 -2.68 -23.21
N ASP A 183 27.36 -2.87 -23.08
CA ASP A 183 26.37 -2.03 -23.75
C ASP A 183 26.28 -0.62 -23.12
N ALA A 184 26.49 -0.48 -21.80
CA ALA A 184 26.63 0.82 -21.16
C ALA A 184 27.85 1.62 -21.66
N THR A 185 28.93 0.94 -22.05
CA THR A 185 30.13 1.60 -22.62
C THR A 185 30.02 1.95 -24.11
N ARG A 186 29.02 1.43 -24.84
CA ARG A 186 28.78 1.72 -26.27
C ARG A 186 27.84 2.91 -26.52
N GLY A 187 27.24 3.46 -25.46
CA GLY A 187 26.30 4.59 -25.51
C GLY A 187 26.90 5.97 -25.21
N ASN A 188 28.23 6.08 -25.08
CA ASN A 188 28.96 7.35 -24.95
C ASN A 188 29.79 7.66 -26.20
#